data_AF-A0A822XD94-F1
#
_entry.id   AF-A0A822XD94-F1
#
_cell.length_a   1.000
_cell.length_b   1.000
_cell.length_c   1.000
_cell.angle_alpha   90.00
_cell.angle_beta   90.00
_cell.angle_gamma   90.00
#
_symmetry.space_group_name_H-M   'P 1'
#
loop_
_entity.id
_entity.type
_entity.pdbx_description
1 polymer ?
#
loop_
_entity_poly.entity_id
_entity_poly.type
_entity_poly.pdbx_seq_one_letter_code
_entity_poly.pdbx_strand_id
1 'polypeptide(L)' 'MMHNYFRIRGVVANLPYGWIDKCLDFYDYFLMGLAEYQKLITRNPIFLERVEGVGIIGGEEAINWGLSGPMLRASKI' A
#
# COMPACT_ATOMS: atom_id res chain seq x y z
N MET A 1 -3.99 -3.35 -16.38
CA MET A 1 -2.67 -3.37 -17.05
C MET A 1 -2.06 -4.74 -16.83
N MET A 2 -1.67 -5.46 -17.89
CA MET A 2 -1.19 -6.85 -17.80
C MET A 2 0.23 -6.93 -18.36
N HIS A 3 1.23 -7.06 -17.47
CA HIS A 3 2.64 -7.18 -17.84
C HIS A 3 3.13 -8.59 -17.49
N ASN A 4 3.37 -9.41 -18.51
CA ASN A 4 3.91 -10.78 -18.38
C ASN A 4 5.43 -10.76 -18.09
N TYR A 5 5.84 -9.97 -17.10
CA TYR A 5 7.25 -9.77 -16.74
C TYR A 5 7.75 -10.88 -15.80
N PHE A 6 6.99 -11.19 -14.75
CA PHE A 6 7.28 -12.30 -13.86
C PHE A 6 6.87 -13.62 -14.51
N ARG A 7 7.78 -14.59 -14.51
CA ARG A 7 7.56 -15.94 -15.06
C ARG A 7 8.03 -16.98 -14.06
N ILE A 8 7.55 -18.22 -14.19
CA ILE A 8 8.12 -19.34 -13.45
C ILE A 8 9.62 -19.36 -13.74
N ARG A 9 10.43 -19.43 -12.68
CA ARG A 9 11.91 -19.37 -12.70
C ARG A 9 12.53 -17.97 -12.89
N GLY A 10 11.77 -16.87 -12.85
CA GLY A 10 12.36 -15.52 -12.74
C GLY A 10 11.59 -14.44 -13.50
N VAL A 11 12.32 -13.69 -14.34
CA VAL A 11 11.79 -12.55 -15.11
C VAL A 11 12.05 -12.74 -16.60
N VAL A 12 11.21 -12.12 -17.46
CA VAL A 12 11.32 -12.25 -18.92
C VAL A 12 12.55 -11.56 -19.52
N ALA A 13 12.99 -10.45 -18.92
CA ALA A 13 14.09 -9.63 -19.42
C ALA A 13 14.75 -8.87 -18.27
N ASN A 14 15.98 -8.40 -18.49
CA ASN A 14 16.65 -7.47 -17.59
C ASN A 14 16.04 -6.06 -17.66
N LEU A 15 16.35 -5.25 -16.65
CA LEU A 15 15.95 -3.84 -16.64
C LEU A 15 16.62 -3.08 -17.80
N PRO A 16 15.91 -2.18 -18.49
CA PRO A 16 16.49 -1.30 -19.50
C PRO A 16 17.59 -0.41 -18.91
N TYR A 17 18.52 0.04 -19.77
CA TYR A 17 19.55 0.99 -19.37
C TYR A 17 18.93 2.28 -18.81
N GLY A 18 19.46 2.76 -17.67
CA GLY A 18 18.98 3.96 -16.98
C GLY A 18 17.61 3.82 -16.29
N TRP A 19 17.04 2.61 -16.20
CA TRP A 19 15.76 2.39 -15.51
C TRP A 19 15.87 2.65 -14.00
N ILE A 20 16.96 2.18 -13.38
CA ILE A 20 17.18 2.33 -11.93
C ILE A 20 17.25 3.80 -11.54
N ASP A 21 18.04 4.60 -12.28
CA ASP A 21 18.19 6.03 -12.02
C ASP A 21 16.83 6.75 -12.07
N LYS A 22 16.04 6.48 -13.10
CA LYS A 22 14.68 7.04 -13.24
C LYS A 22 13.73 6.59 -12.12
N CYS A 23 13.89 5.36 -11.62
CA CYS A 23 13.09 4.88 -10.50
C CYS A 23 13.44 5.58 -9.20
N LEU A 24 14.70 5.92 -8.98
CA LEU A 24 15.15 6.69 -7.83
C LEU A 24 14.68 8.15 -7.94
N ASP A 25 14.79 8.77 -9.13
CA ASP A 25 14.24 10.11 -9.37
C ASP A 25 12.73 10.17 -9.09
N PHE A 26 11.99 9.14 -9.50
CA PHE A 26 10.56 9.02 -9.21
C PHE A 26 10.30 8.81 -7.72
N TYR A 27 11.12 8.03 -7.03
CA TYR A 27 10.98 7.77 -5.60
C TYR A 27 11.05 9.08 -4.80
N ASP A 28 12.03 9.93 -5.09
CA ASP A 28 12.19 11.22 -4.42
C ASP A 28 11.00 12.15 -4.69
N TYR A 29 10.53 12.19 -5.93
CA TYR A 29 9.30 12.92 -6.29
C TYR A 29 8.06 12.39 -5.56
N PHE A 30 7.89 11.06 -5.52
CA PHE A 30 6.73 10.41 -4.94
C PHE A 30 6.64 10.65 -3.44
N LEU A 31 7.77 10.66 -2.72
CA LEU A 31 7.78 10.93 -1.28
C LEU A 31 7.26 12.33 -0.94
N MET A 32 7.58 13.34 -1.76
CA MET A 32 7.04 14.69 -1.57
C MET A 32 5.51 14.69 -1.71
N GLY A 33 4.98 14.06 -2.78
CA GLY A 33 3.53 13.95 -2.98
C GLY A 33 2.85 13.17 -1.85
N LEU A 34 3.48 12.10 -1.36
CA LEU A 34 2.95 11.31 -0.24
C LEU A 34 2.80 12.16 1.03
N ALA A 35 3.78 13.02 1.34
CA ALA A 35 3.72 13.92 2.49
C ALA A 35 2.56 14.94 2.36
N GLU A 36 2.28 15.43 1.15
CA GLU A 36 1.15 16.32 0.89
C GLU A 36 -0.20 15.60 1.13
N TYR A 37 -0.36 14.39 0.60
CA TYR A 37 -1.56 13.59 0.85
C TYR A 37 -1.77 13.28 2.33
N GLN A 38 -0.68 12.97 3.05
CA GLN A 38 -0.75 12.72 4.49
C GLN A 38 -1.24 13.95 5.26
N LYS A 39 -0.77 15.14 4.88
CA LYS A 39 -1.21 16.41 5.47
C LYS A 39 -2.71 16.66 5.24
N LEU A 40 -3.23 16.30 4.07
CA LEU A 40 -4.63 16.52 3.69
C LEU A 40 -5.61 15.52 4.33
N ILE A 41 -5.18 14.28 4.58
CA ILE A 41 -6.08 13.19 4.96
C ILE A 41 -5.91 12.78 6.42
N THR A 42 -4.68 12.55 6.89
CA THR A 42 -4.44 11.81 8.15
C THR A 42 -5.00 12.48 9.40
N ARG A 43 -5.05 13.82 9.44
CA ARG A 43 -5.58 14.59 10.58
C ARG A 43 -6.80 15.43 10.21
N ASN A 44 -7.44 15.13 9.09
CA ASN A 44 -8.62 15.85 8.66
C ASN A 44 -9.84 15.41 9.50
N PRO A 45 -10.46 16.30 10.30
CA PRO A 45 -11.58 15.92 11.16
C PRO A 45 -12.76 15.33 10.39
N ILE A 46 -13.04 15.87 9.20
CA ILE A 46 -14.12 15.41 8.32
C ILE A 46 -13.85 13.99 7.82
N PHE A 47 -12.58 13.63 7.62
CA PHE A 47 -12.21 12.28 7.20
C PHE A 47 -12.29 11.30 8.37
N LEU A 48 -11.74 11.68 9.53
CA LEU A 48 -11.76 10.86 10.75
C LEU A 48 -13.19 10.54 11.19
N GLU A 49 -14.08 11.54 11.23
CA GLU A 49 -15.49 11.36 11.60
C GLU A 49 -16.22 10.32 10.71
N ARG A 50 -15.79 10.17 9.45
CA ARG A 50 -16.41 9.21 8.51
C ARG A 50 -15.89 7.78 8.65
N VAL A 51 -14.70 7.59 9.20
CA VAL A 51 -14.01 6.29 9.17
C VAL A 51 -13.76 5.71 10.55
N GLU A 52 -13.66 6.53 11.59
CA GLU A 52 -13.48 6.06 12.96
C GLU A 52 -14.72 5.29 13.44
N GLY A 53 -14.48 4.11 14.04
CA GLY A 53 -15.54 3.24 14.55
C GLY A 53 -16.26 2.39 13.50
N VAL A 54 -15.92 2.53 12.21
CA VAL A 54 -16.53 1.75 11.12
C VAL A 54 -15.72 0.48 10.84
N GLY A 55 -16.40 -0.66 10.71
CA GLY A 55 -15.77 -1.92 10.27
C GLY A 55 -14.78 -2.50 11.28
N ILE A 56 -15.08 -2.39 12.58
CA ILE A 56 -14.26 -2.99 13.65
C ILE A 56 -14.34 -4.51 13.55
N ILE A 57 -13.17 -5.17 13.45
CA ILE A 57 -13.05 -6.63 13.40
C ILE A 57 -12.09 -7.09 14.49
N GLY A 58 -12.49 -8.05 15.31
CA GLY A 58 -11.64 -8.65 16.34
C GLY A 58 -10.55 -9.55 15.75
N GLY A 59 -9.45 -9.77 16.49
CA GLY A 59 -8.35 -10.63 16.02
C GLY A 59 -8.78 -12.08 15.74
N GLU A 60 -9.59 -12.67 16.62
CA GLU A 60 -10.11 -14.03 16.45
C GLU A 60 -11.04 -14.15 15.23
N GLU A 61 -11.91 -13.16 15.01
CA GLU A 61 -12.79 -13.09 13.84
C GLU A 61 -11.96 -12.94 12.55
N ALA A 62 -10.93 -12.10 12.56
CA ALA A 62 -10.06 -11.89 11.41
C ALA A 62 -9.34 -13.20 11.00
N ILE A 63 -8.88 -13.99 11.97
CA ILE A 63 -8.29 -15.31 11.69
C ILE A 63 -9.34 -16.29 11.17
N ASN A 64 -10.49 -16.38 11.84
CA ASN A 64 -11.55 -17.33 11.49
C ASN A 64 -12.12 -17.07 10.09
N TRP A 65 -12.16 -15.82 9.65
CA TRP A 65 -12.60 -15.44 8.31
C TRP A 65 -11.48 -15.50 7.25
N GLY A 66 -10.26 -15.85 7.66
CA GLY A 66 -9.11 -15.93 6.75
C GLY A 66 -8.68 -14.55 6.21
N LEU A 67 -8.91 -13.48 6.97
CA LEU A 67 -8.46 -12.14 6.59
C LEU A 67 -6.93 -12.07 6.63
N SER A 68 -6.34 -11.32 5.71
CA SER A 68 -4.89 -11.15 5.61
C SER A 68 -4.52 -9.70 5.26
N GLY A 69 -3.21 -9.39 5.30
CA GLY A 69 -2.72 -8.08 4.89
C GLY A 69 -3.13 -6.95 5.85
N PRO A 70 -3.62 -5.79 5.34
CA PRO A 70 -3.96 -4.64 6.17
C PRO A 70 -5.05 -4.93 7.22
N MET A 71 -6.07 -5.72 6.87
CA MET A 71 -7.17 -6.05 7.77
C MET A 71 -6.67 -6.81 9.00
N LEU A 72 -5.85 -7.85 8.77
CA LEU A 72 -5.27 -8.65 9.85
C LEU A 72 -4.33 -7.83 10.74
N ARG A 73 -3.47 -6.98 10.15
CA ARG A 73 -2.56 -6.10 10.90
C ARG A 73 -3.28 -5.07 11.77
N ALA A 74 -4.47 -4.62 11.34
CA ALA A 74 -5.26 -3.64 12.08
C ALA A 74 -6.03 -4.29 13.25
N SER A 75 -6.40 -5.56 13.15
CA SER A 75 -7.21 -6.32 14.13
C SER A 75 -6.46 -6.78 15.39
N LYS A 76 -5.32 -6.15 15.73
CA LYS A 76 -4.53 -6.38 16.95
C LYS A 76 -3.95 -7.80 17.09
N ILE A 77 -3.51 -8.37 15.98
CA ILE A 77 -2.58 -9.51 15.94
C ILE A 77 -1.17 -8.97 15.72
#